data_AF-A0ABD5QLM0-F1
#
_entry.id   AF-A0ABD5QLM0-F1
#
_cell.length_a   1.000
_cell.length_b   1.000
_cell.length_c   1.000
_cell.angle_alpha   90.00
_cell.angle_beta   90.00
_cell.angle_gamma   90.00
#
_symmetry.space_group_name_H-M   'P 1'
#
loop_
_entity.id
_entity.type
_entity.pdbx_description
1 polymer ?
#
loop_
_entity_poly.entity_id
_entity_poly.type
_entity_poly.pdbx_seq_one_letter_code
_entity_poly.pdbx_strand_id
1 'polypeptide(L)'
;MSAREPAGQAGRLLAAALLLVALAALLVWSGTLSPDPAANRYPEEEDVMPNPGSHVGERASVGGYVVGTDPVVIESGYSGPSRFTLEGAMAAEGNVDSLETGDRVTAFGTITDESTIETERLVTGTARSQAYMFVVSAVGGLWVAGRFLWGWRFDLATLSFVPRGGDG
;
A
#
# COMPACT_ATOMS: atom_id res chain seq x y z
N MET A 1 -27.93 22.75 38.75
CA MET A 1 -27.40 21.48 39.30
C MET A 1 -26.61 20.76 38.22
N SER A 2 -25.33 20.57 38.51
CA SER A 2 -24.27 19.77 37.86
C SER A 2 -24.03 19.82 36.36
N ALA A 3 -22.81 20.29 36.07
CA ALA A 3 -22.13 20.43 34.80
C ALA A 3 -21.94 19.11 34.05
N ARG A 4 -22.13 19.14 32.72
CA ARG A 4 -21.65 18.09 31.82
C ARG A 4 -20.31 18.53 31.20
N GLU A 5 -19.26 18.05 31.85
CA GLU A 5 -17.89 17.78 31.39
C GLU A 5 -17.39 18.44 30.07
N PRO A 6 -16.69 19.60 30.16
CA PRO A 6 -15.85 20.10 29.07
C PRO A 6 -14.61 19.22 28.80
N ALA A 7 -14.27 18.32 29.72
CA ALA A 7 -13.06 17.48 29.66
C ALA A 7 -13.12 16.36 28.60
N GLY A 8 -14.30 15.84 28.26
CA GLY A 8 -14.44 14.69 27.37
C GLY A 8 -14.10 14.99 25.90
N GLN A 9 -14.20 16.24 25.50
CA GLN A 9 -14.07 16.63 24.09
C GLN A 9 -12.66 17.08 23.70
N ALA A 10 -12.00 17.85 24.56
CA ALA A 10 -10.57 18.13 24.42
C ALA A 10 -9.76 16.82 24.44
N GLY A 11 -10.15 15.86 25.29
CA GLY A 11 -9.58 14.52 25.30
C GLY A 11 -9.76 13.75 23.99
N ARG A 12 -10.93 13.85 23.34
CA ARG A 12 -11.20 13.20 22.04
C ARG A 12 -10.38 13.79 20.90
N LEU A 13 -10.22 15.11 20.86
CA LEU A 13 -9.38 15.81 19.88
C LEU A 13 -7.92 15.44 20.03
N LEU A 14 -7.43 15.45 21.27
CA LEU A 14 -6.07 15.07 21.60
C LEU A 14 -5.82 13.59 21.25
N ALA A 15 -6.79 12.71 21.53
CA ALA A 15 -6.72 11.31 21.12
C ALA A 15 -6.71 11.12 19.58
N ALA A 16 -7.53 11.86 18.84
CA ALA A 16 -7.55 11.80 17.37
C ALA A 16 -6.24 12.33 16.76
N ALA A 17 -5.71 13.43 17.27
CA ALA A 17 -4.42 13.97 16.84
C ALA A 17 -3.27 13.01 17.14
N LEU A 18 -3.24 12.43 18.35
CA LEU A 18 -2.26 11.39 18.71
C LEU A 18 -2.37 10.17 17.82
N LEU A 19 -3.59 9.73 17.48
CA LEU A 19 -3.80 8.60 16.58
C LEU A 19 -3.26 8.89 15.18
N LEU A 20 -3.52 10.08 14.63
CA LEU A 20 -3.00 10.48 13.31
C LEU A 20 -1.48 10.56 13.30
N VAL A 21 -0.87 11.12 14.36
CA VAL A 21 0.59 11.16 14.52
C VAL A 21 1.16 9.75 14.65
N ALA A 22 0.51 8.88 15.43
CA ALA A 22 0.93 7.49 15.58
C ALA A 22 0.84 6.73 14.25
N LEU A 23 -0.24 6.91 13.48
CA LEU A 23 -0.40 6.31 12.15
C LEU A 23 0.68 6.81 11.19
N ALA A 24 0.94 8.12 11.14
CA ALA A 24 1.99 8.70 10.31
C ALA A 24 3.38 8.16 10.70
N ALA A 25 3.66 8.06 12.00
CA ALA A 25 4.91 7.50 12.51
C ALA A 25 5.06 6.01 12.14
N LEU A 26 3.98 5.22 12.25
CA LEU A 26 3.98 3.81 11.86
C LEU A 26 4.19 3.63 10.35
N LEU A 27 3.59 4.49 9.51
CA LEU A 27 3.80 4.48 8.07
C LEU A 27 5.25 4.80 7.72
N VAL A 28 5.82 5.87 8.29
CA VAL A 28 7.24 6.22 8.08
C VAL A 28 8.15 5.10 8.56
N TRP A 29 7.89 4.56 9.76
CA TRP A 29 8.67 3.46 10.30
C TRP A 29 8.60 2.22 9.41
N SER A 30 7.42 1.88 8.89
CA SER A 30 7.26 0.75 7.96
C SER A 30 8.09 0.89 6.70
N GLY A 31 8.27 2.12 6.18
CA GLY A 31 9.14 2.38 5.03
C GLY A 31 10.63 2.33 5.31
N THR A 32 11.05 2.24 6.58
CA THR A 32 12.47 2.07 6.97
C THR A 32 12.89 0.61 7.12
N LEU A 33 11.96 -0.32 6.96
CA LEU A 33 12.18 -1.74 7.14
C LEU A 33 12.88 -2.36 5.93
N SER A 34 14.11 -2.81 6.09
CA SER A 34 14.85 -3.54 5.04
C SER A 34 14.34 -4.98 4.85
N PRO A 35 14.54 -5.59 3.68
CA PRO A 35 14.29 -7.01 3.44
C PRO A 35 14.98 -7.89 4.49
N ASP A 36 14.25 -8.86 5.00
CA ASP A 36 14.70 -9.84 6.00
C ASP A 36 13.89 -11.14 5.83
N PRO A 37 14.47 -12.14 5.14
CA PRO A 37 13.81 -13.42 4.93
C PRO A 37 13.45 -14.14 6.24
N ALA A 38 14.19 -13.93 7.33
CA ALA A 38 13.89 -14.53 8.63
C ALA A 38 12.62 -13.95 9.27
N ALA A 39 12.24 -12.74 8.86
CA ALA A 39 11.01 -12.06 9.27
C ALA A 39 9.88 -12.15 8.21
N ASN A 40 10.01 -13.02 7.19
CA ASN A 40 9.11 -13.09 6.03
C ASN A 40 8.96 -11.75 5.27
N ARG A 41 10.01 -10.91 5.28
CA ARG A 41 10.08 -9.69 4.46
C ARG A 41 11.01 -9.96 3.30
N TYR A 42 10.46 -10.17 2.12
CA TYR A 42 11.24 -10.48 0.93
C TYR A 42 11.57 -9.20 0.16
N PRO A 43 12.69 -9.16 -0.58
CA PRO A 43 12.97 -8.09 -1.53
C PRO A 43 11.80 -7.88 -2.49
N GLU A 44 11.44 -6.61 -2.69
CA GLU A 44 10.45 -6.20 -3.68
C GLU A 44 11.13 -5.70 -4.97
N GLU A 45 10.34 -5.36 -5.98
CA GLU A 45 10.81 -4.88 -7.28
C GLU A 45 11.84 -3.74 -7.15
N GLU A 46 11.67 -2.86 -6.17
CA GLU A 46 12.56 -1.73 -5.91
C GLU A 46 13.95 -2.12 -5.37
N ASP A 47 14.04 -3.26 -4.67
CA ASP A 47 15.29 -3.81 -4.16
C ASP A 47 16.00 -4.65 -5.22
N VAL A 48 15.23 -5.42 -6.00
CA VAL A 48 15.75 -6.38 -6.98
C VAL A 48 16.21 -5.70 -8.26
N MET A 49 15.40 -4.79 -8.82
CA MET A 49 15.67 -4.21 -10.15
C MET A 49 17.01 -3.47 -10.27
N PRO A 50 17.53 -2.76 -9.25
CA PRO A 50 18.83 -2.11 -9.35
C PRO A 50 20.01 -3.08 -9.48
N ASN A 51 19.92 -4.30 -8.95
CA ASN A 51 20.99 -5.29 -8.99
C ASN A 51 20.45 -6.75 -8.91
N PRO A 52 19.79 -7.26 -9.94
CA PRO A 52 19.11 -8.56 -9.86
C PRO A 52 20.08 -9.73 -9.62
N GLY A 53 21.33 -9.62 -10.09
CA GLY A 53 22.36 -10.63 -9.89
C GLY A 53 22.73 -10.88 -8.43
N SER A 54 22.57 -9.89 -7.53
CA SER A 54 22.83 -10.12 -6.10
C SER A 54 21.72 -10.88 -5.38
N HIS A 55 20.57 -11.06 -6.04
CA HIS A 55 19.40 -11.72 -5.46
C HIS A 55 19.14 -13.10 -6.07
N VAL A 56 20.05 -13.62 -6.90
CA VAL A 56 19.95 -14.98 -7.43
C VAL A 56 19.98 -16.00 -6.29
N GLY A 57 18.97 -16.87 -6.26
CA GLY A 57 18.72 -17.85 -5.20
C GLY A 57 17.86 -17.31 -4.05
N GLU A 58 17.49 -16.04 -4.06
CA GLU A 58 16.61 -15.44 -3.05
C GLU A 58 15.15 -15.46 -3.49
N ARG A 59 14.24 -15.56 -2.51
CA ARG A 59 12.82 -15.33 -2.74
C ARG A 59 12.53 -13.85 -2.83
N ALA A 60 11.83 -13.43 -3.86
CA ALA A 60 11.46 -12.05 -4.09
C ALA A 60 10.07 -11.94 -4.73
N SER A 61 9.59 -10.70 -4.84
CA SER A 61 8.40 -10.39 -5.63
C SER A 61 8.70 -9.37 -6.71
N VAL A 62 8.23 -9.62 -7.93
CA VAL A 62 8.44 -8.73 -9.08
C VAL A 62 7.10 -8.44 -9.73
N GLY A 63 6.78 -7.15 -9.87
CA GLY A 63 5.60 -6.65 -10.55
C GLY A 63 5.90 -6.17 -11.97
N GLY A 64 4.92 -6.25 -12.86
CA GLY A 64 5.08 -5.72 -14.21
C GLY A 64 3.86 -5.87 -15.10
N TYR A 65 3.99 -5.36 -16.32
CA TYR A 65 3.02 -5.58 -17.39
C TYR A 65 3.46 -6.76 -18.25
N VAL A 66 2.56 -7.69 -18.55
CA VAL A 66 2.82 -8.80 -19.46
C VAL A 66 3.09 -8.25 -20.86
N VAL A 67 4.27 -8.53 -21.41
CA VAL A 67 4.67 -8.18 -22.78
C VAL A 67 4.79 -9.41 -23.69
N GLY A 68 4.83 -10.61 -23.11
CA GLY A 68 4.81 -11.89 -23.81
C GLY A 68 4.13 -12.97 -22.95
N THR A 69 3.51 -13.96 -23.58
CA THR A 69 2.69 -14.98 -22.90
C THR A 69 3.21 -16.41 -23.09
N ASP A 70 4.15 -16.64 -24.01
CA ASP A 70 4.81 -17.94 -24.22
C ASP A 70 6.26 -17.73 -24.72
N PRO A 71 7.27 -17.74 -23.82
CA PRO A 71 7.15 -17.76 -22.36
C PRO A 71 6.52 -16.46 -21.82
N VAL A 72 6.02 -16.51 -20.58
CA VAL A 72 5.45 -15.32 -19.93
C VAL A 72 6.58 -14.35 -19.60
N VAL A 73 6.53 -13.14 -20.16
CA VAL A 73 7.52 -12.09 -19.94
C VAL A 73 6.80 -10.84 -19.45
N ILE A 74 7.31 -10.25 -18.38
CA ILE A 74 6.82 -8.98 -17.83
C ILE A 74 7.84 -7.88 -18.03
N GLU A 75 7.35 -6.66 -18.19
CA GLU A 75 8.16 -5.44 -18.17
C GLU A 75 7.85 -4.66 -16.88
N SER A 76 8.89 -4.49 -16.06
CA SER A 76 8.89 -3.66 -14.86
C SER A 76 9.28 -2.23 -15.25
N GLY A 77 8.64 -1.26 -14.60
CA GLY A 77 8.86 0.17 -14.86
C GLY A 77 9.65 0.90 -13.77
N TYR A 78 10.06 0.22 -12.69
CA TYR A 78 10.54 0.90 -11.49
C TYR A 78 11.93 1.54 -11.64
N SER A 79 12.86 0.90 -12.34
CA SER A 79 14.24 1.42 -12.55
C SER A 79 14.60 1.62 -14.03
N GLY A 80 13.60 1.71 -14.91
CA GLY A 80 13.75 1.62 -16.36
C GLY A 80 13.09 0.36 -16.92
N PRO A 81 12.94 0.23 -18.26
CA PRO A 81 12.31 -0.94 -18.86
C PRO A 81 13.20 -2.16 -18.69
N SER A 82 12.94 -2.94 -17.63
CA SER A 82 13.61 -4.19 -17.33
C SER A 82 12.63 -5.34 -17.56
N ARG A 83 13.07 -6.35 -18.32
CA ARG A 83 12.24 -7.51 -18.67
C ARG A 83 12.59 -8.71 -17.82
N PHE A 84 11.56 -9.38 -17.31
CA PHE A 84 11.69 -10.60 -16.51
C PHE A 84 10.86 -11.71 -17.12
N THR A 85 11.48 -12.88 -17.26
CA THR A 85 10.82 -14.11 -17.66
C THR A 85 10.26 -14.80 -16.42
N LEU A 86 8.98 -15.12 -16.45
CA LEU A 86 8.27 -15.82 -15.38
C LEU A 86 8.20 -17.32 -15.72
N GLU A 87 9.11 -18.11 -15.16
CA GLU A 87 9.09 -19.57 -15.33
C GLU A 87 7.98 -20.18 -14.47
N GLY A 88 7.24 -21.14 -15.04
CA GLY A 88 6.15 -21.81 -14.32
C GLY A 88 4.91 -20.93 -14.07
N ALA A 89 4.83 -19.72 -14.65
CA ALA A 89 3.77 -18.75 -14.38
C ALA A 89 2.33 -19.30 -14.50
N MET A 90 2.06 -20.13 -15.51
CA MET A 90 0.73 -20.74 -15.74
C MET A 90 0.44 -21.94 -14.81
N ALA A 91 1.46 -22.49 -14.16
CA ALA A 91 1.35 -23.58 -13.18
C ALA A 91 1.44 -23.10 -11.73
N ALA A 92 1.80 -21.83 -11.52
CA ALA A 92 1.95 -21.21 -10.22
C ALA A 92 0.61 -21.12 -9.48
N GLU A 93 0.66 -21.10 -8.15
CA GLU A 93 -0.54 -20.89 -7.35
C GLU A 93 -1.13 -19.50 -7.62
N GLY A 94 -2.41 -19.42 -7.98
CA GLY A 94 -3.04 -18.14 -8.29
C GLY A 94 -4.39 -18.30 -8.97
N ASN A 95 -5.13 -17.20 -9.09
CA ASN A 95 -6.39 -17.15 -9.86
C ASN A 95 -6.10 -16.67 -11.29
N VAL A 96 -5.22 -17.36 -12.00
CA VAL A 96 -4.80 -16.98 -13.36
C VAL A 96 -5.08 -18.13 -14.31
N ASP A 97 -6.22 -18.04 -15.02
CA ASP A 97 -6.59 -19.02 -16.05
C ASP A 97 -5.93 -18.70 -17.40
N SER A 98 -5.69 -17.41 -17.67
CA SER A 98 -5.04 -16.91 -18.88
C SER A 98 -4.36 -15.57 -18.61
N LEU A 99 -3.30 -15.28 -19.36
CA LEU A 99 -2.63 -13.98 -19.39
C LEU A 99 -2.69 -13.40 -20.79
N GLU A 100 -2.96 -12.10 -20.88
CA GLU A 100 -2.91 -11.33 -22.10
C GLU A 100 -1.81 -10.27 -22.01
N THR A 101 -1.24 -9.89 -23.16
CA THR A 101 -0.32 -8.76 -23.23
C THR A 101 -1.03 -7.49 -22.73
N GLY A 102 -0.41 -6.79 -21.80
CA GLY A 102 -0.95 -5.62 -21.12
C GLY A 102 -1.54 -5.91 -19.74
N ASP A 103 -1.71 -7.17 -19.37
CA ASP A 103 -2.13 -7.53 -18.01
C ASP A 103 -1.07 -7.12 -16.99
N ARG A 104 -1.53 -6.61 -15.84
CA ARG A 104 -0.64 -6.30 -14.73
C ARG A 104 -0.62 -7.46 -13.74
N VAL A 105 0.57 -7.99 -13.52
CA VAL A 105 0.80 -9.14 -12.66
C VAL A 105 1.89 -8.86 -11.63
N THR A 106 1.84 -9.60 -10.53
CA THR A 106 2.89 -9.68 -9.53
C THR A 106 3.22 -11.16 -9.32
N ALA A 107 4.46 -11.51 -9.63
CA ALA A 107 5.01 -12.84 -9.44
C ALA A 107 5.76 -12.90 -8.12
N PHE A 108 5.55 -13.97 -7.36
CA PHE A 108 6.26 -14.31 -6.14
C PHE A 108 6.99 -15.61 -6.38
N GLY A 109 8.28 -15.65 -6.07
CA GLY A 109 9.09 -16.81 -6.40
C GLY A 109 10.56 -16.63 -6.08
N THR A 110 11.38 -17.51 -6.61
CA THR A 110 12.83 -17.48 -6.42
C THR A 110 13.50 -16.96 -7.68
N ILE A 111 14.40 -15.99 -7.55
CA ILE A 111 15.17 -15.48 -8.68
C ILE A 111 16.20 -16.53 -9.07
N THR A 112 16.08 -17.08 -10.27
CA THR A 112 16.98 -18.14 -10.76
C THR A 112 18.10 -17.57 -11.64
N ASP A 113 17.85 -16.42 -12.26
CA ASP A 113 18.80 -15.68 -13.11
C ASP A 113 18.54 -14.17 -13.02
N GLU A 114 19.45 -13.33 -13.52
CA GLU A 114 19.33 -11.86 -13.51
C GLU A 114 18.05 -11.34 -14.18
N SER A 115 17.43 -12.16 -15.05
CA SER A 115 16.19 -11.82 -15.75
C SER A 115 15.11 -12.90 -15.64
N THR A 116 15.23 -13.82 -14.68
CA THR A 116 14.33 -14.98 -14.55
C THR A 116 13.92 -15.22 -13.11
N ILE A 117 12.63 -15.45 -12.92
CA ILE A 117 12.06 -15.87 -11.64
C ILE A 117 11.28 -17.16 -11.82
N GLU A 118 11.59 -18.17 -11.02
CA GLU A 118 10.77 -19.37 -10.87
C GLU A 118 9.56 -19.00 -10.04
N THR A 119 8.39 -18.97 -10.69
CA THR A 119 7.17 -18.42 -10.11
C THR A 119 6.47 -19.49 -9.26
N GLU A 120 6.37 -19.24 -7.96
CA GLU A 120 5.63 -20.09 -7.01
C GLU A 120 4.16 -19.65 -6.92
N ARG A 121 3.92 -18.33 -6.94
CA ARG A 121 2.59 -17.72 -6.88
C ARG A 121 2.48 -16.55 -7.84
N LEU A 122 1.36 -16.46 -8.54
CA LEU A 122 1.06 -15.38 -9.47
C LEU A 122 -0.26 -14.70 -9.12
N VAL A 123 -0.23 -13.38 -9.00
CA VAL A 123 -1.43 -12.58 -8.70
C VAL A 123 -1.64 -11.56 -9.80
N THR A 124 -2.83 -11.55 -10.40
CA THR A 124 -3.28 -10.51 -11.32
C THR A 124 -3.83 -9.33 -10.53
N GLY A 125 -3.17 -8.19 -10.63
CA GLY A 125 -3.54 -6.98 -9.91
C GLY A 125 -4.09 -5.92 -10.86
N THR A 126 -5.40 -5.74 -10.93
CA THR A 126 -5.94 -4.59 -11.68
C THR A 126 -5.56 -3.29 -10.98
N ALA A 127 -4.81 -2.41 -11.66
CA ALA A 127 -4.46 -1.08 -11.14
C ALA A 127 -5.69 -0.28 -10.65
N ARG A 128 -6.86 -0.56 -11.26
CA ARG A 128 -8.16 0.00 -10.88
C ARG A 128 -8.59 -0.36 -9.44
N SER A 129 -8.24 -1.54 -8.93
CA SER A 129 -8.61 -1.97 -7.57
C SER A 129 -7.83 -1.21 -6.49
N GLN A 130 -6.55 -0.93 -6.75
CA GLN A 130 -5.73 -0.07 -5.86
C GLN A 130 -6.21 1.38 -5.87
N ALA A 131 -6.45 1.96 -7.05
CA ALA A 131 -7.01 3.30 -7.15
C ALA A 131 -8.37 3.41 -6.45
N TYR A 132 -9.23 2.41 -6.62
CA TYR A 132 -10.52 2.33 -5.92
C TYR A 132 -10.34 2.31 -4.40
N MET A 133 -9.43 1.50 -3.87
CA MET A 133 -9.14 1.44 -2.44
C MET A 133 -8.65 2.80 -1.90
N PHE A 134 -7.73 3.46 -2.61
CA PHE A 134 -7.24 4.78 -2.20
C PHE A 134 -8.32 5.85 -2.24
N VAL A 135 -9.16 5.86 -3.29
CA VAL A 135 -10.26 6.81 -3.42
C VAL A 135 -11.30 6.59 -2.33
N VAL A 136 -11.73 5.35 -2.07
CA VAL A 136 -12.70 5.04 -1.01
C VAL A 136 -12.12 5.38 0.37
N SER A 137 -10.84 5.09 0.61
CA SER A 137 -10.16 5.45 1.86
C SER A 137 -10.07 6.96 2.03
N ALA A 138 -9.72 7.70 0.98
CA ALA A 138 -9.66 9.16 0.99
C ALA A 138 -11.05 9.78 1.21
N VAL A 139 -12.08 9.30 0.53
CA VAL A 139 -13.47 9.76 0.71
C VAL A 139 -13.96 9.45 2.12
N GLY A 140 -13.69 8.25 2.64
CA GLY A 140 -14.02 7.87 4.01
C GLY A 140 -13.31 8.75 5.04
N GLY A 141 -12.01 8.97 4.87
CA GLY A 141 -11.22 9.87 5.70
C GLY A 141 -11.73 11.32 5.66
N LEU A 142 -11.97 11.86 4.47
CA LEU A 142 -12.51 13.20 4.26
C LEU A 142 -13.94 13.34 4.81
N TRP A 143 -14.77 12.30 4.74
CA TRP A 143 -16.11 12.33 5.30
C TRP A 143 -16.09 12.34 6.83
N VAL A 144 -15.25 11.52 7.45
CA VAL A 144 -15.05 11.54 8.91
C VAL A 144 -14.48 12.89 9.36
N ALA A 145 -13.46 13.40 8.67
CA ALA A 145 -12.89 14.72 8.93
C ALA A 145 -13.91 15.85 8.71
N GLY A 146 -14.70 15.78 7.65
CA GLY A 146 -15.75 16.76 7.32
C GLY A 146 -16.89 16.75 8.33
N ARG A 147 -17.36 15.56 8.76
CA ARG A 147 -18.35 15.41 9.83
C ARG A 147 -17.85 15.99 11.14
N PHE A 148 -16.57 15.80 11.42
CA PHE A 148 -15.88 16.35 12.58
C PHE A 148 -15.77 17.88 12.51
N LEU A 149 -15.42 18.45 11.36
CA LEU A 149 -15.29 19.90 11.18
C LEU A 149 -16.64 20.62 11.08
N TRP A 150 -17.66 20.01 10.47
CA TRP A 150 -19.01 20.60 10.38
C TRP A 150 -19.75 20.64 11.72
N GLY A 151 -19.37 19.82 12.69
CA GLY A 151 -19.92 19.89 14.05
C GLY A 151 -19.35 21.02 14.91
N TRP A 152 -18.24 21.66 14.52
CA TRP A 152 -17.40 22.43 15.45
C TRP A 152 -16.78 23.67 14.79
N ARG A 153 -17.06 24.87 15.31
CA ARG A 153 -16.24 26.04 14.95
C ARG A 153 -14.92 25.97 15.71
N PHE A 154 -13.82 25.99 14.98
CA PHE A 154 -12.51 26.31 15.50
C PHE A 154 -12.50 27.81 15.85
N ASP A 155 -12.49 28.16 17.14
CA ASP A 155 -12.21 29.53 17.56
C ASP A 155 -10.71 29.68 17.80
N LEU A 156 -10.00 30.13 16.76
CA LEU A 156 -8.55 30.36 16.76
C LEU A 156 -8.14 31.48 17.73
N ALA A 157 -9.08 32.32 18.20
CA ALA A 157 -8.78 33.39 19.15
C ALA A 157 -8.68 32.90 20.61
N THR A 158 -9.26 31.75 20.93
CA THR A 158 -9.31 31.22 22.32
C THR A 158 -8.84 29.77 22.44
N LEU A 159 -8.44 29.13 21.34
CA LEU A 159 -8.14 27.69 21.28
C LEU A 159 -9.28 26.83 21.87
N SER A 160 -10.52 27.26 21.70
CA SER A 160 -11.70 26.57 22.24
C SER A 160 -12.67 26.17 21.13
N PHE A 161 -13.35 25.05 21.34
CA PHE A 161 -14.28 24.45 20.37
C PHE A 161 -15.71 24.71 20.84
N VAL A 162 -16.49 25.45 20.04
CA VAL A 162 -17.89 25.76 20.36
C VAL A 162 -18.83 25.05 19.36
N PRO A 163 -19.85 24.30 19.82
CA PRO A 163 -20.87 23.71 18.95
C PRO A 163 -21.68 24.80 18.27
N ARG A 164 -22.00 24.62 16.98
CA ARG A 164 -22.81 25.60 16.24
C ARG A 164 -24.30 25.31 16.46
N GLY A 165 -24.95 26.07 17.36
CA GLY A 165 -26.41 26.00 17.58
C GLY A 165 -26.91 26.29 19.00
N GLY A 166 -26.11 26.89 19.88
CA GLY A 166 -26.54 27.25 21.24
C GLY A 166 -27.12 28.66 21.33
N ASP A 167 -28.21 28.94 20.61
CA ASP A 167 -29.10 30.07 20.95
C ASP A 167 -30.37 29.47 21.55
N GLY A 168 -30.51 29.62 22.87
CA GLY A 168 -31.62 29.14 23.69
C GLY A 168 -31.31 29.28 25.16
#